data_AF-A0A7Z9XN85-F1
#
_entry.id   AF-A0A7Z9XN85-F1
#
_cell.length_a   1.000
_cell.length_b   1.000
_cell.length_c   1.000
_cell.angle_alpha   90.00
_cell.angle_beta   90.00
_cell.angle_gamma   90.00
#
_symmetry.space_group_name_H-M   'P 1'
#
loop_
_entity.id
_entity.type
_entity.pdbx_description
1 polymer ?
#
loop_
_entity_poly.entity_id
_entity_poly.type
_entity_poly.pdbx_seq_one_letter_code
_entity_poly.pdbx_strand_id
1 'polypeptide(L)' 'MAFWFKKQSAYQAMYELIQQHPGIRPAELARLLGVSRSTVLRRLPSLEEAGYLLYEDRSGRLWPFDES' A
#
# COMPACT_ATOMS: atom_id res chain seq x y z
N MET A 1 -28.36 0.53 12.66
CA MET A 1 -27.56 1.62 12.04
C MET A 1 -26.56 0.97 11.11
N ALA A 2 -26.65 1.30 9.81
CA ALA A 2 -25.92 0.64 8.74
C ALA A 2 -24.44 1.06 8.72
N PHE A 3 -23.53 0.11 8.86
CA PHE A 3 -22.14 0.27 8.44
C PHE A 3 -21.78 -0.94 7.58
N TRP A 4 -22.15 -0.84 6.30
CA TRP A 4 -21.54 -1.63 5.26
C TRP A 4 -20.06 -1.26 5.24
N PHE A 5 -19.23 -1.95 6.02
CA PHE A 5 -17.79 -1.93 5.78
C PHE A 5 -17.61 -2.61 4.43
N LYS A 6 -17.53 -1.80 3.37
CA LYS A 6 -17.13 -2.26 2.04
C LYS A 6 -15.91 -3.12 2.29
N LYS A 7 -15.94 -4.34 1.76
CA LYS A 7 -14.86 -5.32 1.87
C LYS A 7 -13.68 -4.81 1.04
N GLN A 8 -13.01 -3.76 1.53
CA GLN A 8 -11.82 -3.20 0.93
C GLN A 8 -10.76 -4.29 1.02
N SER A 9 -10.19 -4.68 -0.12
CA SER A 9 -9.09 -5.64 -0.10
C SER A 9 -7.93 -5.02 0.69
N ALA A 10 -7.14 -5.84 1.38
CA ALA A 10 -5.95 -5.35 2.08
C ALA A 10 -4.98 -4.60 1.13
N TYR A 11 -5.05 -4.91 -0.16
CA TYR A 11 -4.33 -4.25 -1.24
C TYR A 11 -4.81 -2.82 -1.47
N GLN A 12 -6.12 -2.61 -1.57
CA GLN A 12 -6.65 -1.27 -1.74
C GLN A 12 -6.33 -0.36 -0.55
N ALA A 13 -6.43 -0.87 0.68
CA ALA A 13 -6.04 -0.08 1.87
C ALA A 13 -4.55 0.28 1.87
N MET A 14 -3.67 -0.64 1.43
CA MET A 14 -2.25 -0.34 1.22
C MET A 14 -2.04 0.77 0.18
N TYR A 15 -2.71 0.64 -0.96
CA TYR A 15 -2.58 1.58 -2.07
C TYR A 15 -3.07 2.98 -1.72
N GLU A 16 -4.23 3.10 -1.06
CA GLU A 16 -4.78 4.37 -0.59
C GLU A 16 -3.83 5.09 0.38
N LEU A 17 -3.17 4.36 1.29
CA LEU A 17 -2.18 4.94 2.19
C LEU A 17 -0.93 5.44 1.46
N ILE A 18 -0.47 4.73 0.43
CA ILE A 18 0.67 5.16 -0.40
C ILE A 18 0.31 6.40 -1.22
N GLN A 19 -0.93 6.47 -1.73
CA GLN A 19 -1.46 7.65 -2.42
C GLN A 19 -1.57 8.88 -1.50
N GLN A 20 -2.02 8.68 -0.26
CA GLN A 20 -2.11 9.75 0.75
C GLN A 20 -0.72 10.19 1.27
N HIS A 21 0.25 9.29 1.27
CA HIS A 21 1.60 9.53 1.76
C HIS A 21 2.68 9.07 0.76
N PRO A 22 2.85 9.77 -0.38
CA PRO A 22 3.92 9.45 -1.33
C PRO A 22 5.30 9.52 -0.66
N GLY A 23 6.14 8.52 -0.92
CA GLY A 23 7.45 8.38 -0.27
C GLY A 23 7.40 7.73 1.11
N ILE A 24 6.29 7.09 1.50
CA ILE A 24 6.16 6.32 2.73
C ILE A 24 7.11 5.12 2.71
N ARG A 25 7.74 4.83 3.86
CA ARG A 25 8.61 3.64 4.01
C ARG A 25 7.75 2.41 4.32
N PRO A 26 8.12 1.21 3.85
CA PRO A 26 7.39 -0.03 4.17
C PRO A 26 7.18 -0.29 5.67
N ALA A 27 8.14 0.14 6.50
CA ALA A 27 8.04 0.02 7.96
C ALA A 27 6.94 0.94 8.55
N GLU A 28 6.77 2.13 7.98
CA GLU A 28 5.74 3.08 8.42
C GLU A 28 4.36 2.64 7.91
N LEU A 29 4.30 2.19 6.66
CA LEU A 29 3.10 1.60 6.08
C LEU A 29 2.60 0.39 6.91
N ALA A 30 3.53 -0.46 7.37
CA ALA A 30 3.21 -1.59 8.24
C ALA A 30 2.60 -1.15 9.59
N ARG A 31 3.12 -0.07 10.19
CA ARG A 31 2.58 0.51 11.43
C ARG A 31 1.16 1.03 11.23
N LEU A 32 0.92 1.79 10.16
CA LEU A 32 -0.41 2.33 9.85
C LEU A 32 -1.45 1.22 9.60
N LEU A 33 -1.02 0.11 9.00
CA LEU A 33 -1.88 -1.04 8.71
C LEU A 33 -1.99 -2.02 9.88
N GLY A 34 -1.21 -1.86 10.95
CA GLY A 34 -1.16 -2.81 12.06
C GLY A 34 -0.66 -4.20 11.67
N VAL A 35 0.21 -4.31 10.65
CA VAL A 35 0.77 -5.58 10.17
C VAL A 35 2.29 -5.61 10.31
N SER A 36 2.91 -6.78 10.11
CA SER A 36 4.37 -6.87 10.08
C SER A 36 4.96 -6.25 8.81
N ARG A 37 6.19 -5.73 8.90
CA ARG A 37 6.93 -5.26 7.73
C ARG A 37 7.07 -6.35 6.65
N SER A 38 7.31 -7.61 7.05
CA SER A 38 7.41 -8.74 6.12
C SER A 38 6.10 -8.99 5.37
N THR A 39 4.96 -8.75 6.02
CA THR A 39 3.64 -8.81 5.38
C THR A 39 3.50 -7.76 4.29
N VAL A 40 3.94 -6.52 4.56
CA VAL A 40 3.94 -5.45 3.55
C VAL A 40 4.83 -5.82 2.37
N LEU A 41 6.09 -6.18 2.63
CA LEU A 41 7.05 -6.52 1.57
C LEU A 41 6.56 -7.68 0.69
N ARG A 42 5.94 -8.71 1.28
CA ARG A 42 5.36 -9.83 0.51
C ARG A 42 4.15 -9.41 -0.34
N ARG A 43 3.41 -8.37 0.08
CA ARG A 43 2.23 -7.87 -0.64
C ARG A 43 2.60 -6.89 -1.75
N LEU A 44 3.78 -6.26 -1.72
CA LEU A 44 4.19 -5.29 -2.76
C LEU A 44 4.17 -5.90 -4.16
N PRO A 45 4.75 -7.09 -4.44
CA PRO A 45 4.65 -7.71 -5.76
C PRO A 45 3.20 -8.06 -6.14
N SER A 46 2.40 -8.54 -5.17
CA SER A 46 0.99 -8.87 -5.41
C SER A 46 0.09 -7.66 -5.63
N LEU A 47 0.53 -6.44 -5.29
CA LEU A 47 -0.22 -5.22 -5.61
C LEU A 47 -0.20 -4.96 -7.12
N GLU A 48 0.94 -5.15 -7.77
CA GLU A 48 1.08 -5.02 -9.22
C GLU A 48 0.20 -6.04 -9.95
N GLU A 49 0.21 -7.31 -9.51
CA GLU A 49 -0.67 -8.36 -10.03
C GLU A 49 -2.16 -8.01 -9.86
N ALA A 50 -2.50 -7.25 -8.82
CA ALA A 50 -3.86 -6.78 -8.55
C ALA A 50 -4.22 -5.47 -9.28
N GLY A 51 -3.32 -4.93 -10.12
CA GLY A 51 -3.53 -3.70 -10.88
C GLY A 51 -3.23 -2.41 -10.12
N TYR A 52 -2.61 -2.49 -8.93
CA TYR A 52 -2.17 -1.33 -8.17
C TYR A 52 -0.68 -1.10 -8.42
N LEU A 53 -0.37 -0.17 -9.32
CA LEU A 53 1.00 0.13 -9.70
C LEU A 53 1.64 1.12 -8.71
N LEU A 54 2.86 0.81 -8.30
CA LEU A 54 3.69 1.62 -7.41
C LEU A 54 5.15 1.42 -7.80
N TYR A 55 5.99 2.35 -7.38
CA TYR A 55 7.43 2.22 -7.56
C TYR A 55 8.18 2.48 -6.25
N GLU A 56 9.29 1.78 -6.07
CA GLU A 56 10.21 1.99 -4.96
C GLU A 56 11.39 2.85 -5.42
N ASP A 57 11.73 3.90 -4.67
CA ASP A 57 12.93 4.70 -4.94
C ASP A 57 14.21 3.99 -4.44
N ARG A 58 15.39 4.57 -4.76
CA ARG A 58 16.68 4.00 -4.33
C ARG A 58 16.88 3.99 -2.80
N SER A 59 16.03 4.69 -2.04
CA SER A 59 16.06 4.77 -0.58
C SER A 59 15.05 3.85 0.09
N GLY A 60 14.32 3.03 -0.68
CA GLY A 60 13.30 2.13 -0.19
C GLY A 60 11.99 2.81 0.21
N ARG A 61 11.64 3.92 -0.46
CA ARG A 61 10.37 4.63 -0.27
C ARG A 61 9.39 4.28 -1.39
N LEU A 62 8.13 4.10 -1.02
CA LEU A 62 7.06 3.71 -1.92
C LEU A 62 6.33 4.94 -2.45
N TRP A 63 6.10 4.95 -3.75
CA TRP A 63 5.42 6.02 -4.46
C TRP A 63 4.30 5.45 -5.31
N PRO A 64 3.15 6.13 -5.41
CA PRO A 64 2.11 5.74 -6.34
C PRO A 64 2.62 5.93 -7.77
N PHE A 65 2.29 5.00 -8.66
CA PHE A 65 2.53 5.16 -10.09
C PHE A 65 1.33 5.91 -10.69
N ASP A 66 1.56 7.13 -11.16
CA ASP A 66 0.55 7.94 -11.83
C ASP A 66 0.86 7.95 -13.33
N GLU A 67 0.05 7.25 -14.12
CA GLU A 67 0.09 7.33 -15.59
C GLU A 67 -0.63 8.62 -16.01
N SER A 68 0.02 9.77 -15.84
CA SER A 68 -0.44 11.05 -16.40
C SER A 68 -0.12 11.13 -17.89
#